data_AF-A0A7V1ZK94-F1
#
_entry.id   AF-A0A7V1ZK94-F1
#
_cell.length_a   1.000
_cell.length_b   1.000
_cell.length_c   1.000
_cell.angle_alpha   90.00
_cell.angle_beta   90.00
_cell.angle_gamma   90.00
#
_symmetry.space_group_name_H-M   'P 1'
#
loop_
_entity.id
_entity.type
_entity.pdbx_description
1 polymer ?
#
loop_
_entity_poly.entity_id
_entity_poly.type
_entity_poly.pdbx_seq_one_letter_code
_entity_poly.pdbx_strand_id
1 'polypeptide(L)' 'MQKVIRNLIRFGETKVVLCVLDGLGGLPLNGKTELETAYTPNLDDLARGGACGLHIPVAYGITPGSGP' A
#
# COMPACT_ATOMS: atom_id res chain seq x y z
N MET A 1 -9.21 -22.33 -18.84
CA MET A 1 -9.03 -21.13 -17.98
C MET A 1 -10.29 -20.75 -17.21
N GLN A 2 -11.39 -20.34 -17.86
CA GLN A 2 -12.56 -19.79 -17.16
C GLN A 2 -13.24 -20.74 -16.16
N LYS A 3 -13.33 -22.04 -16.45
CA LYS A 3 -13.97 -23.03 -15.56
C LYS A 3 -13.19 -23.23 -14.25
N VAL A 4 -11.86 -23.14 -14.30
CA VAL A 4 -11.00 -23.25 -13.12
C VAL A 4 -11.13 -22.00 -12.25
N ILE A 5 -11.03 -20.81 -12.86
CA ILE A 5 -11.14 -19.53 -12.12
C ILE A 5 -12.49 -19.44 -11.41
N ARG A 6 -13.60 -19.74 -12.08
CA ARG A 6 -14.95 -19.66 -11.48
C ARG A 6 -15.09 -20.52 -10.22
N ASN A 7 -14.51 -21.71 -10.22
CA ASN A 7 -14.58 -22.63 -9.07
C ASN A 7 -13.68 -22.20 -7.89
N LEU A 8 -12.74 -21.29 -8.12
CA LEU A 8 -11.85 -20.74 -7.10
C LEU A 8 -12.36 -19.42 -6.51
N ILE A 9 -13.42 -18.82 -7.08
CA ILE A 9 -14.00 -17.58 -6.57
C ILE A 9 -14.62 -17.86 -5.19
N ARG A 10 -14.13 -17.14 -4.18
CA ARG A 10 -14.73 -17.08 -2.84
C ARG A 10 -15.18 -15.66 -2.59
N PHE A 11 -16.45 -15.50 -2.23
CA PHE A 11 -16.97 -14.19 -1.80
C PHE A 11 -16.55 -13.95 -0.36
N GLY A 12 -15.98 -12.78 -0.08
CA GLY A 12 -15.65 -12.38 1.28
C GLY A 12 -16.92 -12.04 2.08
N GLU A 13 -16.89 -12.31 3.37
CA GLU A 13 -17.95 -11.90 4.31
C GLU A 13 -17.82 -10.42 4.70
N THR A 14 -16.69 -9.79 4.37
CA THR A 14 -16.35 -8.41 4.70
C THR A 14 -16.11 -7.56 3.45
N LYS A 15 -16.01 -6.24 3.64
CA LYS A 15 -15.68 -5.29 2.58
C LYS A 15 -14.17 -5.05 2.53
N VAL A 16 -13.64 -4.85 1.33
CA VAL A 16 -12.25 -4.47 1.11
C VAL A 16 -12.18 -2.98 0.82
N VAL A 17 -11.30 -2.26 1.52
CA VAL A 17 -10.99 -0.86 1.27
C VAL A 17 -9.54 -0.75 0.82
N LEU A 18 -9.31 -0.09 -0.32
CA LEU A 18 -7.98 0.28 -0.79
C LEU A 18 -7.84 1.80 -0.65
N CYS A 19 -6.93 2.23 0.22
CA CYS A 19 -6.58 3.64 0.41
C CYS A 19 -5.21 3.91 -0.23
N VAL A 20 -5.17 4.84 -1.19
CA VAL A 20 -3.92 5.28 -1.82
C VAL A 20 -3.62 6.68 -1.32
N LEU A 21 -2.45 6.84 -0.69
CA LEU A 21 -1.89 8.14 -0.34
C LEU A 21 -0.92 8.51 -1.47
N ASP A 22 -1.31 9.48 -2.29
CA ASP A 22 -0.50 9.91 -3.43
C ASP A 22 0.82 10.51 -2.97
N GLY A 23 1.91 10.15 -3.66
CA GLY A 23 3.25 10.66 -3.33
C GLY A 23 3.74 10.34 -1.90
N LEU A 24 3.25 9.30 -1.23
CA LEU A 24 3.61 8.98 0.17
C LEU A 24 5.10 8.72 0.40
N GLY A 25 5.80 8.22 -0.62
CA GLY A 25 7.23 7.92 -0.52
C GLY A 25 8.06 9.16 -0.26
N GLY A 26 8.98 9.08 0.71
CA GLY A 26 9.81 10.19 1.16
C GLY A 26 11.30 9.85 1.19
N LEU A 27 12.15 10.88 1.22
CA LEU A 27 13.59 10.73 1.44
C LEU A 27 13.95 11.24 2.84
N PRO A 28 14.82 10.55 3.57
CA PRO A 28 15.10 10.94 4.94
C PRO A 28 15.88 12.27 4.99
N LEU A 29 15.37 13.20 5.79
CA LEU A 29 16.07 14.41 6.22
C LEU A 29 16.37 14.30 7.71
N ASN A 30 17.63 14.42 8.11
CA ASN A 30 18.08 14.22 9.49
C ASN A 30 17.68 12.84 10.08
N GLY A 31 17.69 11.79 9.24
CA GLY A 31 17.48 10.40 9.66
C GLY A 31 16.01 9.93 9.68
N LYS A 32 15.05 10.77 9.25
CA LYS A 32 13.64 10.39 9.12
C LYS A 32 13.03 10.91 7.82
N THR A 33 12.14 10.14 7.24
CA THR A 33 11.23 10.58 6.17
C THR A 33 10.12 11.49 6.71
N GLU A 34 9.39 12.11 5.80
CA GLU A 34 8.21 12.94 6.11
C GLU A 34 7.14 12.13 6.85
N LEU A 35 6.89 10.89 6.43
CA LEU A 35 5.92 9.99 7.07
C LEU A 35 6.33 9.61 8.49
N GLU A 36 7.62 9.31 8.71
CA GLU A 36 8.16 8.98 10.04
C GLU A 36 8.20 10.19 10.99
N THR A 37 8.20 11.40 10.44
CA THR A 37 8.18 12.64 11.21
C THR A 37 6.76 13.06 11.59
N ALA A 38 5.77 12.73 10.75
CA ALA A 38 4.38 13.07 10.96
C ALA A 38 3.77 12.28 12.14
N TYR A 39 2.89 12.93 12.90
CA TYR A 39 2.09 12.26 13.93
C TYR A 39 0.94 11.48 13.27
N THR A 40 1.08 10.15 13.17
CA THR A 40 0.14 9.28 12.43
C THR A 40 -0.39 8.10 13.25
N PRO A 41 -1.01 8.35 14.43
CA PRO A 41 -1.37 7.29 15.39
C PRO A 41 -2.28 6.21 14.80
N ASN A 42 -3.21 6.57 13.92
CA ASN A 42 -4.10 5.61 13.28
C ASN A 42 -3.36 4.70 12.29
N LEU A 43 -2.38 5.23 11.56
CA LEU A 43 -1.58 4.44 10.63
C LEU A 43 -0.59 3.54 11.38
N ASP A 44 -0.02 4.05 12.48
CA ASP A 44 0.82 3.28 13.40
C ASP A 44 0.06 2.10 14.02
N ASP A 45 -1.19 2.31 14.44
CA ASP A 45 -2.05 1.26 14.99
C ASP A 45 -2.39 0.20 13.95
N LEU A 46 -2.71 0.61 12.72
CA LEU A 46 -2.94 -0.31 11.59
C LEU A 46 -1.68 -1.11 11.24
N ALA A 47 -0.50 -0.49 11.25
CA ALA A 47 0.77 -1.15 11.02
C ALA A 47 1.10 -2.17 12.12
N ARG A 48 0.83 -1.82 13.39
CA ARG A 48 1.07 -2.69 14.55
C ARG A 48 0.18 -3.93 14.56
N GLY A 49 -1.10 -3.79 14.19
CA GLY A 49 -2.07 -4.89 14.14
C GLY A 49 -2.13 -5.62 12.81
N GLY A 50 -1.49 -5.09 11.77
CA GLY A 50 -1.57 -5.57 10.39
C GLY A 50 -0.28 -6.18 9.87
N ALA A 51 -0.15 -6.23 8.55
CA ALA A 51 1.06 -6.64 7.85
C ALA A 51 1.58 -5.48 7.02
N CYS A 52 2.87 -5.16 7.17
CA CYS A 52 3.56 -4.14 6.39
C CYS A 52 4.40 -4.76 5.28
N GLY A 53 4.67 -3.98 4.24
CA GLY A 53 5.53 -4.39 3.13
C GLY A 53 5.86 -3.20 2.24
N LEU A 54 6.69 -3.46 1.22
CA LEU A 54 7.04 -2.48 0.19
C LEU A 54 6.36 -2.86 -1.13
N HIS A 55 5.73 -1.87 -1.77
CA HIS A 55 5.13 -2.04 -3.08
C HIS A 55 6.09 -1.50 -4.14
N ILE A 56 6.35 -2.30 -5.19
CA ILE A 56 7.08 -1.86 -6.39
C ILE A 56 6.03 -1.58 -7.45
N PRO A 57 5.70 -0.31 -7.76
CA PRO A 57 4.58 0.01 -8.63
C PRO A 57 4.75 -0.48 -10.08
N VAL A 58 6.00 -0.50 -10.57
CA VAL A 58 6.31 -0.93 -11.95
C VAL A 58 7.52 -1.87 -11.96
N ALA A 59 8.70 -1.32 -11.68
CA ALA A 59 9.96 -2.06 -11.55
C ALA A 59 10.95 -1.22 -10.73
N TYR A 60 12.06 -1.83 -10.28
CA TYR A 60 13.11 -1.11 -9.58
C TYR A 60 13.67 0.04 -10.42
N GLY A 61 13.72 1.24 -9.86
CA GLY A 61 14.23 2.43 -10.52
C GLY A 61 13.29 3.04 -11.58
N ILE A 62 12.08 2.51 -11.78
CA ILE A 62 11.10 3.08 -12.70
C ILE A 62 10.08 3.89 -11.89
N THR A 63 10.14 5.23 -12.03
CA THR A 63 9.14 6.12 -11.44
C THR A 63 7.80 5.98 -12.17
N PRO A 64 6.71 5.61 -11.49
CA PRO A 64 5.39 5.62 -12.10
C PRO A 64 4.95 7.06 -12.39
N GLY A 65 4.42 7.31 -13.58
CA GLY A 65 3.68 8.54 -13.86
C GLY A 65 2.26 8.42 -13.32
N SER A 66 1.66 9.54 -12.92
CA SER A 66 0.26 9.58 -12.47
C SER A 66 -0.75 9.32 -13.60
N GLY A 67 -0.34 9.49 -14.86
CA GLY A 67 -1.12 9.20 -16.07
C GLY A 67 -2.46 9.96 -16.19
N PRO A 68 -3.17 9.90 -17.33
CA PRO A 68 -4.63 9.88 -17.35
C PRO A 68 -5.19 8.51 -16.94
#